data_AF-A0A6J3HM86-F1
#
_entry.id   AF-A0A6J3HM86-F1
#
_cell.length_a   1.000
_cell.length_b   1.000
_cell.length_c   1.000
_cell.angle_alpha   90.00
_cell.angle_beta   90.00
_cell.angle_gamma   90.00
#
_symmetry.space_group_name_H-M   'P 1'
#
loop_
_entity.id
_entity.type
_entity.pdbx_description
1 polymer ?
#
loop_
_entity_poly.entity_id
_entity_poly.type
_entity_poly.pdbx_seq_one_letter_code
_entity_poly.pdbx_strand_id
1 'polypeptide(L)'
;MAKFRRRTCIILAFFILFIFSLMMGLKMLRPNTATFGAPFGLDLLPELHQRTIHLGKNFDFQKSDKINSETNSKNLKSVEITMKPSKAPELNLEELPPLNYYLHVFYYSWYGNPQFDGVLALSWYPPNANDENGEPTDDLVPTVLDKAHKYNLKVTFHIEPYSDRDDQNMYNNVKYIIDKYGNHPAFYRYKTRTGNALPMFYIYDSYITKPEKWANLLTTSGSQSIRNSPYDGLFIALLVEEKHKHDILQSGFDGIYTYFATNGFTYGSSHQNWASLKLFCDKYNLIFIPSVGPGYIDTSIRPWNTQNTRNRINGKYYEIALNAALQARPSLISITSFNEWHEGTQIEKAVPKRTSNTVYLDYRPHKPGLYLELTRKWSEKYSKERVTYALDHQLPVS
;
A
#
# COMPACT_ATOMS: atom_id res chain seq x y z
N MET A 1 -31.71 50.97 -16.62
CA MET A 1 -31.01 49.78 -16.08
C MET A 1 -31.25 48.47 -16.85
N ALA A 2 -32.41 48.23 -17.49
CA ALA A 2 -32.69 46.97 -18.20
C ALA A 2 -31.89 46.73 -19.51
N LYS A 3 -31.58 47.78 -20.29
CA LYS A 3 -30.81 47.66 -21.55
C LYS A 3 -29.35 47.24 -21.35
N PHE A 4 -28.73 47.62 -20.22
CA PHE A 4 -27.33 47.29 -19.92
C PHE A 4 -27.19 45.81 -19.55
N ARG A 5 -28.10 45.29 -18.71
CA ARG A 5 -28.16 43.87 -18.36
C ARG A 5 -28.38 42.96 -19.57
N ARG A 6 -29.20 43.38 -20.55
CA ARG A 6 -29.44 42.59 -21.76
C ARG A 6 -28.19 42.48 -22.65
N ARG A 7 -27.40 43.55 -22.78
CA ARG A 7 -26.13 43.51 -23.53
C ARG A 7 -25.08 42.65 -22.84
N THR A 8 -24.98 42.71 -21.53
CA THR A 8 -24.05 41.86 -20.75
C THR A 8 -24.43 40.38 -20.85
N CYS A 9 -25.72 40.03 -20.77
CA CYS A 9 -26.18 38.64 -20.94
C CYS A 9 -25.91 38.10 -22.35
N ILE A 10 -26.06 38.92 -23.39
CA ILE A 10 -25.80 38.52 -24.78
C ILE A 10 -24.29 38.25 -24.97
N ILE A 11 -23.42 39.12 -24.45
CA ILE A 11 -21.97 38.94 -24.52
C ILE A 11 -21.53 37.69 -23.75
N LEU A 12 -22.12 37.46 -22.56
CA LEU A 12 -21.83 36.25 -21.77
C LEU A 12 -22.26 34.97 -22.51
N ALA A 13 -23.43 34.99 -23.18
CA ALA A 13 -23.91 33.85 -23.95
C ALA A 13 -22.99 33.53 -25.14
N PHE A 14 -22.51 34.55 -25.87
CA PHE A 14 -21.54 34.36 -26.95
C PHE A 14 -20.20 33.85 -26.43
N PHE A 15 -19.74 34.31 -25.26
CA PHE A 15 -18.51 33.83 -24.65
C PHE A 15 -18.61 32.36 -24.24
N ILE A 16 -19.74 31.95 -23.64
CA ILE A 16 -19.99 30.55 -23.28
C ILE A 16 -20.04 29.66 -24.54
N LEU A 17 -20.74 30.10 -25.60
CA LEU A 17 -20.80 29.38 -26.88
C LEU A 17 -19.41 29.22 -27.52
N PHE A 18 -18.55 30.24 -27.42
CA PHE A 18 -17.18 30.20 -27.91
C PHE A 18 -16.31 29.20 -27.12
N ILE A 19 -16.45 29.16 -25.79
CA ILE A 19 -15.75 28.16 -24.97
C ILE A 19 -16.21 26.74 -25.33
N PHE A 20 -17.52 26.52 -25.51
CA PHE A 20 -18.04 25.21 -25.89
C PHE A 20 -17.58 24.75 -27.28
N SER A 21 -17.54 25.66 -28.27
CA SER A 21 -17.06 25.31 -29.62
C SER A 21 -15.56 25.04 -29.64
N LEU A 22 -14.77 25.78 -28.85
CA LEU A 22 -13.34 25.52 -28.67
C LEU A 22 -13.09 24.16 -28.00
N MET A 23 -13.85 23.83 -26.95
CA MET A 23 -13.78 22.53 -26.27
C MET A 23 -14.18 21.37 -27.20
N MET A 24 -15.20 21.54 -28.05
CA MET A 24 -15.55 20.52 -29.05
C MET A 24 -14.49 20.36 -30.13
N GLY A 25 -13.90 21.46 -30.62
CA GLY A 25 -12.81 21.43 -31.60
C GLY A 25 -11.56 20.73 -31.05
N LEU A 26 -11.19 21.02 -29.80
CA LEU A 26 -10.09 20.35 -29.10
C LEU A 26 -10.38 18.86 -28.83
N LYS A 27 -11.63 18.49 -28.58
CA LYS A 27 -12.06 17.10 -28.40
C LYS A 27 -11.99 16.29 -29.71
N MET A 28 -12.25 16.92 -30.86
CA MET A 28 -12.16 16.29 -32.19
C MET A 28 -10.71 16.07 -32.67
N LEU A 29 -9.74 16.75 -32.06
CA LEU A 29 -8.30 16.61 -32.37
C LEU A 29 -7.59 15.53 -31.55
N ARG A 30 -8.28 14.84 -30.62
CA ARG A 30 -7.73 13.69 -29.89
C ARG A 30 -7.91 12.40 -30.71
N PRO A 31 -6.87 11.56 -30.88
CA PRO A 31 -7.02 10.22 -31.44
C PRO A 31 -7.95 9.37 -30.57
N ASN A 32 -8.85 8.59 -31.20
CA ASN A 32 -9.86 7.74 -30.57
C ASN A 32 -9.28 6.47 -29.89
N THR A 33 -8.29 6.62 -29.01
CA THR A 33 -7.83 5.54 -28.13
C THR A 33 -7.40 6.12 -26.78
N ALA A 34 -8.36 6.60 -26.00
CA ALA A 34 -8.20 6.85 -24.56
C ALA A 34 -9.57 7.11 -23.91
N THR A 35 -10.27 6.04 -23.56
CA THR A 35 -11.32 6.10 -22.53
C THR A 35 -10.62 6.07 -21.17
N PHE A 36 -10.42 7.26 -20.60
CA PHE A 36 -9.91 7.44 -19.24
C PHE A 36 -11.08 7.79 -18.32
N GLY A 37 -11.30 6.96 -17.30
CA GLY A 37 -12.03 7.36 -16.11
C GLY A 37 -11.21 8.42 -15.38
N ALA A 38 -11.78 9.62 -15.23
CA ALA A 38 -11.15 10.65 -14.42
C ALA A 38 -11.32 10.33 -12.94
N PRO A 39 -10.38 10.80 -12.10
CA PRO A 39 -10.86 11.54 -10.95
C PRO A 39 -10.15 12.90 -10.81
N PHE A 40 -11.00 13.89 -10.51
CA PHE A 40 -10.75 15.22 -9.95
C PHE A 40 -10.25 16.36 -10.85
N GLY A 41 -11.18 17.30 -11.12
CA GLY A 41 -11.23 18.57 -10.39
C GLY A 41 -9.98 19.45 -10.42
N LEU A 42 -9.63 19.98 -11.60
CA LEU A 42 -8.68 21.09 -11.74
C LEU A 42 -9.37 22.25 -12.43
N ASP A 43 -9.91 23.17 -11.63
CA ASP A 43 -10.21 24.53 -12.05
C ASP A 43 -9.32 25.44 -11.20
N LEU A 44 -8.14 25.80 -11.74
CA LEU A 44 -7.25 26.90 -11.34
C LEU A 44 -5.95 26.84 -12.18
N LEU A 45 -6.00 27.50 -13.36
CA LEU A 45 -4.98 28.29 -14.11
C LEU A 45 -3.46 28.10 -13.84
N PRO A 46 -2.56 28.61 -14.73
CA PRO A 46 -2.49 28.54 -16.19
C PRO A 46 -1.10 28.06 -16.68
N GLU A 47 -1.00 27.97 -18.00
CA GLU A 47 0.03 27.37 -18.86
C GLU A 47 1.48 27.89 -18.70
N LEU A 48 2.40 26.95 -18.91
CA LEU A 48 3.83 27.12 -19.17
C LEU A 48 4.05 27.37 -20.68
N HIS A 49 4.87 28.35 -21.05
CA HIS A 49 5.30 28.58 -22.43
C HIS A 49 6.64 27.87 -22.74
N GLN A 50 6.53 26.88 -23.63
CA GLN A 50 7.39 26.49 -24.77
C GLN A 50 8.92 26.29 -24.67
N ARG A 51 9.28 25.02 -24.95
CA ARG A 51 10.38 24.48 -25.80
C ARG A 51 10.97 25.43 -26.86
N THR A 52 12.21 25.16 -27.30
CA THR A 52 12.52 24.59 -28.64
C THR A 52 13.97 24.07 -28.75
N ILE A 53 14.12 22.91 -29.41
CA ILE A 53 15.34 22.24 -29.88
C ILE A 53 15.65 22.72 -31.30
N HIS A 54 16.92 22.86 -31.70
CA HIS A 54 17.29 22.73 -33.12
C HIS A 54 18.55 21.90 -33.34
N LEU A 55 18.45 21.08 -34.39
CA LEU A 55 19.31 20.00 -34.88
C LEU A 55 20.52 20.51 -35.69
N GLY A 56 21.60 19.71 -35.70
CA GLY A 56 22.28 19.34 -36.95
C GLY A 56 23.79 19.61 -37.04
N LYS A 57 24.59 18.53 -37.16
CA LYS A 57 25.41 18.24 -38.36
C LYS A 57 26.15 16.90 -38.29
N ASN A 58 26.09 16.19 -39.41
CA ASN A 58 26.79 14.97 -39.80
C ASN A 58 28.31 15.10 -39.73
N PHE A 59 29.04 13.99 -39.59
CA PHE A 59 30.24 13.71 -40.40
C PHE A 59 30.58 12.21 -40.45
N ASP A 60 31.16 11.85 -41.59
CA ASP A 60 31.24 10.56 -42.25
C ASP A 60 32.27 9.55 -41.71
N PHE A 61 32.01 8.30 -42.08
CA PHE A 61 32.87 7.14 -41.99
C PHE A 61 33.94 7.15 -43.10
N GLN A 62 35.22 6.97 -42.75
CA GLN A 62 36.24 6.44 -43.66
C GLN A 62 37.15 5.43 -42.97
N LYS A 63 37.59 4.46 -43.77
CA LYS A 63 38.18 3.17 -43.42
C LYS A 63 39.56 3.06 -44.08
N SER A 64 40.59 2.71 -43.32
CA SER A 64 41.93 2.17 -43.71
C SER A 64 42.80 2.24 -42.43
N ASP A 65 43.71 1.34 -42.06
CA ASP A 65 44.36 0.23 -42.75
C ASP A 65 44.80 -0.89 -41.77
N LYS A 66 44.92 -2.06 -42.38
CA LYS A 66 45.61 -3.32 -42.02
C LYS A 66 47.06 -3.07 -41.50
N ILE A 67 47.56 -3.70 -40.42
CA ILE A 67 48.31 -4.99 -40.31
C ILE A 67 49.18 -4.83 -39.02
N ASN A 68 49.22 -5.73 -38.03
CA ASN A 68 50.08 -6.92 -38.00
C ASN A 68 49.72 -7.84 -36.82
N SER A 69 49.84 -9.14 -37.09
CA SER A 69 49.74 -10.26 -36.18
C SER A 69 50.93 -10.35 -35.22
N GLU A 70 50.71 -10.78 -33.99
CA GLU A 70 51.65 -11.68 -33.31
C GLU A 70 50.93 -12.55 -32.27
N THR A 71 51.02 -13.86 -32.51
CA THR A 71 50.47 -14.96 -31.74
C THR A 71 51.38 -15.23 -30.55
N ASN A 72 50.84 -15.30 -29.33
CA ASN A 72 51.51 -16.01 -28.24
C ASN A 72 50.49 -16.69 -27.32
N SER A 73 50.20 -17.94 -27.65
CA SER A 73 49.47 -18.89 -26.81
C SER A 73 50.45 -19.57 -25.85
N LYS A 74 50.36 -19.25 -24.55
CA LYS A 74 50.87 -20.13 -23.48
C LYS A 74 49.96 -20.08 -22.25
N ASN A 75 49.20 -21.16 -22.10
CA ASN A 75 48.81 -21.85 -20.86
C ASN A 75 48.68 -21.03 -19.58
N LEU A 76 47.45 -20.81 -19.10
CA LEU A 76 47.17 -20.80 -17.66
C LEU A 76 45.94 -21.66 -17.35
N LYS A 77 46.16 -22.60 -16.43
CA LYS A 77 45.29 -23.71 -16.04
C LYS A 77 43.95 -23.22 -15.49
N SER A 78 42.86 -23.84 -15.93
CA SER A 78 41.54 -23.80 -15.30
C SER A 78 41.61 -24.40 -13.89
N VAL A 79 41.49 -23.56 -12.86
CA VAL A 79 41.23 -24.02 -11.50
C VAL A 79 39.73 -24.21 -11.38
N GLU A 80 39.30 -25.46 -11.42
CA GLU A 80 37.92 -25.87 -11.19
C GLU A 80 37.65 -25.78 -9.68
N ILE A 81 37.04 -24.68 -9.23
CA ILE A 81 36.61 -24.52 -7.85
C ILE A 81 35.27 -25.24 -7.71
N THR A 82 35.29 -26.48 -7.26
CA THR A 82 34.09 -27.21 -6.85
C THR A 82 33.53 -26.59 -5.56
N MET A 83 32.68 -25.57 -5.69
CA MET A 83 31.89 -25.08 -4.56
C MET A 83 30.80 -26.12 -4.24
N LYS A 84 31.01 -26.88 -3.16
CA LYS A 84 29.92 -27.60 -2.50
C LYS A 84 28.85 -26.56 -2.08
N PRO A 85 27.56 -26.77 -2.38
CA PRO A 85 26.51 -25.90 -1.88
C PRO A 85 26.48 -26.04 -0.35
N SER A 86 26.70 -24.94 0.37
CA SER A 86 26.49 -24.93 1.81
C SER A 86 25.00 -25.16 2.06
N LYS A 87 24.67 -26.21 2.81
CA LYS A 87 23.32 -26.41 3.34
C LYS A 87 22.97 -25.16 4.15
N ALA A 88 21.91 -24.47 3.76
CA ALA A 88 21.34 -23.40 4.58
C ALA A 88 21.04 -23.98 5.98
N PRO A 89 21.31 -23.25 7.09
CA PRO A 89 21.00 -23.74 8.42
C PRO A 89 19.51 -24.08 8.51
N GLU A 90 19.18 -25.28 8.97
CA GLU A 90 17.80 -25.62 9.33
C GLU A 90 17.38 -24.68 10.47
N LEU A 91 16.34 -23.89 10.23
CA LEU A 91 15.84 -22.90 11.16
C LEU A 91 15.16 -23.63 12.33
N ASN A 92 15.70 -23.54 13.54
CA ASN A 92 15.04 -24.10 14.72
C ASN A 92 13.84 -23.21 15.09
N LEU A 93 12.62 -23.69 14.84
CA LEU A 93 11.38 -22.95 15.07
C LEU A 93 11.15 -22.62 16.57
N GLU A 94 11.75 -23.41 17.48
CA GLU A 94 11.63 -23.21 18.93
C GLU A 94 12.52 -22.06 19.46
N GLU A 95 13.51 -21.61 18.68
CA GLU A 95 14.42 -20.51 19.04
C GLU A 95 13.95 -19.13 18.50
N LEU A 96 12.89 -19.11 17.69
CA LEU A 96 12.37 -17.85 17.16
C LEU A 96 11.65 -17.04 18.25
N PRO A 97 11.83 -15.71 18.29
CA PRO A 97 11.07 -14.87 19.21
C PRO A 97 9.56 -15.02 18.98
N PRO A 98 8.73 -14.84 20.03
CA PRO A 98 7.28 -14.96 19.89
C PRO A 98 6.74 -13.95 18.87
N LEU A 99 5.90 -14.43 17.96
CA LEU A 99 5.32 -13.62 16.88
C LEU A 99 4.45 -12.48 17.43
N ASN A 100 4.64 -11.27 16.91
CA ASN A 100 3.73 -10.16 17.20
C ASN A 100 2.49 -10.19 16.29
N TYR A 101 1.45 -10.90 16.71
CA TYR A 101 0.16 -11.04 15.99
C TYR A 101 -0.63 -9.74 15.81
N TYR A 102 -0.17 -8.63 16.40
CA TYR A 102 -0.84 -7.33 16.40
C TYR A 102 -0.09 -6.27 15.57
N LEU A 103 1.04 -6.66 14.97
CA LEU A 103 1.79 -5.83 14.05
C LEU A 103 1.65 -6.39 12.64
N HIS A 104 0.97 -5.65 11.78
CA HIS A 104 0.71 -6.03 10.40
C HIS A 104 1.60 -5.21 9.47
N VAL A 105 2.10 -5.79 8.40
CA VAL A 105 2.95 -5.08 7.42
C VAL A 105 2.39 -5.32 6.03
N PHE A 106 2.12 -4.24 5.29
CA PHE A 106 1.69 -4.34 3.90
C PHE A 106 2.82 -4.91 3.04
N TYR A 107 2.51 -5.97 2.32
CA TYR A 107 3.48 -6.78 1.58
C TYR A 107 3.00 -7.03 0.15
N TYR A 108 3.90 -6.81 -0.80
CA TYR A 108 3.64 -6.98 -2.23
C TYR A 108 4.47 -8.14 -2.77
N SER A 109 3.83 -9.07 -3.48
CA SER A 109 4.41 -10.37 -3.84
C SER A 109 5.53 -10.33 -4.89
N TRP A 110 5.83 -9.15 -5.45
CA TRP A 110 6.83 -8.97 -6.50
C TRP A 110 8.30 -9.03 -6.03
N TYR A 111 8.60 -8.91 -4.73
CA TYR A 111 9.98 -8.85 -4.21
C TYR A 111 10.18 -9.55 -2.86
N GLY A 112 11.30 -10.27 -2.75
CA GLY A 112 11.89 -10.69 -1.48
C GLY A 112 11.23 -11.87 -0.78
N ASN A 113 11.93 -12.48 0.18
CA ASN A 113 11.34 -13.37 1.18
C ASN A 113 11.39 -12.63 2.53
N PRO A 114 10.26 -12.35 3.18
CA PRO A 114 10.25 -11.63 4.45
C PRO A 114 10.91 -12.45 5.55
N GLN A 115 11.79 -11.80 6.32
CA GLN A 115 12.32 -12.27 7.59
C GLN A 115 11.97 -11.22 8.66
N PHE A 116 10.67 -11.11 8.93
CA PHE A 116 10.09 -10.05 9.75
C PHE A 116 9.09 -10.65 10.74
N ASP A 117 9.01 -10.14 11.96
CA ASP A 117 8.11 -10.65 13.00
C ASP A 117 6.71 -10.03 12.88
N GLY A 118 5.70 -10.79 12.45
CA GLY A 118 4.29 -10.37 12.52
C GLY A 118 3.39 -10.99 11.45
N VAL A 119 2.45 -10.19 10.96
CA VAL A 119 1.46 -10.60 9.95
C VAL A 119 1.71 -9.84 8.65
N LEU A 120 1.80 -10.57 7.53
CA LEU A 120 1.87 -9.98 6.20
C LEU A 120 0.44 -9.66 5.74
N ALA A 121 0.13 -8.39 5.52
CA ALA A 121 -1.07 -7.95 4.82
C ALA A 121 -0.74 -7.94 3.32
N LEU A 122 -0.99 -9.07 2.67
CA LEU A 122 -0.63 -9.31 1.27
C LEU A 122 -1.57 -8.53 0.35
N SER A 123 -1.01 -7.61 -0.45
CA SER A 123 -1.73 -6.96 -1.55
C SER A 123 -2.26 -8.04 -2.49
N TRP A 124 -3.57 -7.98 -2.77
CA TRP A 124 -4.28 -9.05 -3.46
C TRP A 124 -5.28 -8.50 -4.47
N TYR A 125 -5.20 -9.06 -5.68
CA TYR A 125 -6.19 -8.95 -6.74
C TYR A 125 -6.85 -10.31 -6.97
N PRO A 126 -8.13 -10.34 -7.43
CA PRO A 126 -8.79 -11.58 -7.84
C PRO A 126 -7.99 -12.38 -8.87
N PRO A 127 -8.20 -13.70 -8.96
CA PRO A 127 -7.56 -14.51 -10.00
C PRO A 127 -7.78 -13.93 -11.39
N ASN A 128 -6.70 -13.83 -12.18
CA ASN A 128 -6.66 -13.21 -13.51
C ASN A 128 -6.89 -11.69 -13.54
N ALA A 129 -7.01 -11.02 -12.40
CA ALA A 129 -6.95 -9.56 -12.30
C ALA A 129 -5.58 -9.12 -11.79
N ASN A 130 -5.21 -7.87 -12.08
CA ASN A 130 -3.93 -7.26 -11.74
C ASN A 130 -4.10 -5.75 -11.57
N ASP A 131 -3.07 -5.11 -11.02
CA ASP A 131 -2.93 -3.67 -11.12
C ASP A 131 -2.61 -3.26 -12.58
N GLU A 132 -2.83 -1.99 -12.91
CA GLU A 132 -2.63 -1.45 -14.28
C GLU A 132 -1.21 -1.64 -14.82
N ASN A 133 -0.22 -1.89 -13.96
CA ASN A 133 1.19 -1.99 -14.31
C ASN A 133 1.81 -3.36 -13.97
N GLY A 134 1.01 -4.35 -13.56
CA GLY A 134 1.49 -5.65 -13.09
C GLY A 134 0.83 -6.85 -13.76
N GLU A 135 1.14 -8.03 -13.23
CA GLU A 135 0.62 -9.32 -13.69
C GLU A 135 -0.24 -9.95 -12.59
N PRO A 136 -1.16 -10.88 -12.90
CA PRO A 136 -1.95 -11.57 -11.89
C PRO A 136 -1.07 -12.27 -10.84
N THR A 137 -1.32 -12.03 -9.56
CA THR A 137 -0.45 -12.50 -8.46
C THR A 137 -1.06 -13.56 -7.55
N ASP A 138 -2.34 -13.92 -7.71
CA ASP A 138 -3.01 -14.91 -6.84
C ASP A 138 -2.32 -16.29 -6.84
N ASP A 139 -1.75 -16.70 -7.97
CA ASP A 139 -1.03 -17.97 -8.09
C ASP A 139 0.23 -18.05 -7.21
N LEU A 140 0.74 -16.90 -6.75
CA LEU A 140 1.88 -16.83 -5.82
C LEU A 140 1.45 -17.03 -4.36
N VAL A 141 0.15 -16.89 -4.03
CA VAL A 141 -0.36 -16.93 -2.65
C VAL A 141 0.00 -18.24 -1.92
N PRO A 142 -0.15 -19.45 -2.51
CA PRO A 142 0.28 -20.70 -1.86
C PRO A 142 1.76 -20.69 -1.49
N THR A 143 2.63 -20.19 -2.39
CA THR A 143 4.06 -20.11 -2.13
C THR A 143 4.37 -19.11 -1.00
N VAL A 144 3.71 -17.95 -0.99
CA VAL A 144 3.85 -16.96 0.09
C VAL A 144 3.44 -17.55 1.43
N LEU A 145 2.32 -18.29 1.46
CA LEU A 145 1.82 -19.00 2.64
C LEU A 145 2.82 -20.04 3.15
N ASP A 146 3.37 -20.89 2.28
CA ASP A 146 4.38 -21.90 2.65
C ASP A 146 5.64 -21.25 3.25
N LYS A 147 6.14 -20.16 2.63
CA LYS A 147 7.29 -19.43 3.14
C LYS A 147 6.97 -18.74 4.47
N ALA A 148 5.81 -18.13 4.60
CA ALA A 148 5.36 -17.54 5.86
C ALA A 148 5.32 -18.60 6.97
N HIS A 149 4.74 -19.78 6.70
CA HIS A 149 4.69 -20.86 7.68
C HIS A 149 6.08 -21.32 8.12
N LYS A 150 7.02 -21.46 7.17
CA LYS A 150 8.42 -21.82 7.46
C LYS A 150 9.10 -20.87 8.45
N TYR A 151 8.73 -19.59 8.47
CA TYR A 151 9.27 -18.58 9.39
C TYR A 151 8.31 -18.24 10.53
N ASN A 152 7.29 -19.07 10.77
CA ASN A 152 6.25 -18.86 11.79
C ASN A 152 5.48 -17.53 11.64
N LEU A 153 5.31 -17.05 10.41
CA LEU A 153 4.54 -15.87 10.08
C LEU A 153 3.09 -16.21 9.73
N LYS A 154 2.24 -15.19 9.77
CA LYS A 154 0.86 -15.27 9.30
C LYS A 154 0.64 -14.35 8.09
N VAL A 155 -0.35 -14.69 7.27
CA VAL A 155 -0.74 -13.95 6.07
C VAL A 155 -2.22 -13.61 6.16
N THR A 156 -2.52 -12.33 6.01
CA THR A 156 -3.86 -11.76 5.88
C THR A 156 -3.93 -11.04 4.53
N PHE A 157 -5.13 -10.66 4.09
CA PHE A 157 -5.31 -10.11 2.73
C PHE A 157 -5.63 -8.62 2.76
N HIS A 158 -4.93 -7.86 1.91
CA HIS A 158 -5.17 -6.46 1.61
C HIS A 158 -5.77 -6.39 0.21
N ILE A 159 -7.09 -6.27 0.18
CA ILE A 159 -7.89 -6.35 -1.05
C ILE A 159 -7.83 -5.00 -1.77
N GLU A 160 -7.19 -5.02 -2.93
CA GLU A 160 -6.99 -3.85 -3.77
C GLU A 160 -8.28 -3.44 -4.50
N PRO A 161 -8.38 -2.20 -5.02
CA PRO A 161 -9.42 -1.83 -5.95
C PRO A 161 -9.19 -2.54 -7.28
N TYR A 162 -10.08 -3.46 -7.62
CA TYR A 162 -10.17 -4.07 -8.94
C TYR A 162 -11.43 -3.59 -9.66
N SER A 163 -11.47 -3.76 -10.98
CA SER A 163 -12.58 -3.29 -11.82
C SER A 163 -13.92 -3.80 -11.31
N ASP A 164 -14.88 -2.87 -11.22
CA ASP A 164 -16.26 -3.14 -10.79
C ASP A 164 -16.39 -3.79 -9.40
N ARG A 165 -15.42 -3.62 -8.50
CA ARG A 165 -15.49 -4.16 -7.13
C ARG A 165 -16.77 -3.70 -6.41
N ASP A 166 -17.60 -4.67 -6.07
CA ASP A 166 -18.89 -4.48 -5.41
C ASP A 166 -19.16 -5.57 -4.37
N ASP A 167 -20.32 -5.51 -3.73
CA ASP A 167 -20.72 -6.44 -2.69
C ASP A 167 -20.83 -7.90 -3.19
N GLN A 168 -21.26 -8.11 -4.43
CA GLN A 168 -21.45 -9.45 -5.00
C GLN A 168 -20.13 -10.14 -5.33
N ASN A 169 -19.22 -9.42 -6.00
CA ASN A 169 -17.91 -9.99 -6.30
C ASN A 169 -17.00 -10.04 -5.06
N MET A 170 -17.17 -9.14 -4.08
CA MET A 170 -16.51 -9.25 -2.79
C MET A 170 -16.96 -10.49 -2.02
N TYR A 171 -18.25 -10.84 -2.01
CA TYR A 171 -18.72 -12.11 -1.45
C TYR A 171 -17.98 -13.31 -2.07
N ASN A 172 -17.93 -13.36 -3.40
CA ASN A 172 -17.29 -14.45 -4.14
C ASN A 172 -15.79 -14.52 -3.84
N ASN A 173 -15.11 -13.38 -3.77
CA ASN A 173 -13.67 -13.30 -3.50
C ASN A 173 -13.33 -13.66 -2.04
N VAL A 174 -14.14 -13.24 -1.07
CA VAL A 174 -13.98 -13.66 0.35
C VAL A 174 -14.16 -15.16 0.47
N LYS A 175 -15.23 -15.71 -0.13
CA LYS A 175 -15.46 -17.15 -0.18
C LYS A 175 -14.28 -17.88 -0.81
N TYR A 176 -13.80 -17.41 -1.95
CA TYR A 176 -12.64 -17.98 -2.65
C TYR A 176 -11.39 -18.02 -1.77
N ILE A 177 -11.04 -16.89 -1.14
CA ILE A 177 -9.86 -16.80 -0.27
C ILE A 177 -9.96 -17.77 0.90
N ILE A 178 -11.12 -17.83 1.56
CA ILE A 178 -11.33 -18.70 2.72
C ILE A 178 -11.33 -20.19 2.30
N ASP A 179 -11.99 -20.54 1.21
CA ASP A 179 -12.03 -21.93 0.72
C ASP A 179 -10.64 -22.41 0.27
N LYS A 180 -9.93 -21.58 -0.50
CA LYS A 180 -8.64 -21.96 -1.10
C LYS A 180 -7.50 -21.93 -0.09
N TYR A 181 -7.50 -20.94 0.82
CA TYR A 181 -6.35 -20.67 1.69
C TYR A 181 -6.64 -20.82 3.19
N GLY A 182 -7.91 -20.82 3.61
CA GLY A 182 -8.30 -20.75 5.01
C GLY A 182 -7.82 -21.91 5.89
N ASN A 183 -7.53 -23.07 5.30
CA ASN A 183 -7.00 -24.24 6.02
C ASN A 183 -5.47 -24.21 6.17
N HIS A 184 -4.78 -23.28 5.51
CA HIS A 184 -3.33 -23.19 5.57
C HIS A 184 -2.87 -22.70 6.97
N PRO A 185 -1.84 -23.30 7.59
CA PRO A 185 -1.40 -22.94 8.95
C PRO A 185 -0.89 -21.50 9.10
N ALA A 186 -0.42 -20.88 8.02
CA ALA A 186 -0.07 -19.46 7.98
C ALA A 186 -1.26 -18.52 7.73
N PHE A 187 -2.46 -19.01 7.42
CA PHE A 187 -3.62 -18.13 7.21
C PHE A 187 -3.98 -17.42 8.52
N TYR A 188 -3.99 -16.09 8.49
CA TYR A 188 -4.19 -15.27 9.67
C TYR A 188 -5.65 -15.31 10.14
N ARG A 189 -5.82 -15.48 11.45
CA ARG A 189 -7.09 -15.24 12.13
C ARG A 189 -6.83 -14.43 13.40
N TYR A 190 -7.56 -13.34 13.55
CA TYR A 190 -7.54 -12.54 14.77
C TYR A 190 -8.45 -13.19 15.81
N LYS A 191 -7.91 -13.41 17.02
CA LYS A 191 -8.70 -13.88 18.17
C LYS A 191 -9.46 -12.71 18.76
N THR A 192 -10.78 -12.70 18.57
CA THR A 192 -11.69 -11.70 19.15
C THR A 192 -11.81 -11.90 20.67
N ARG A 193 -12.41 -10.91 21.34
CA ARG A 193 -12.68 -10.96 22.79
C ARG A 193 -13.66 -12.08 23.17
N THR A 194 -14.53 -12.50 22.24
CA THR A 194 -15.45 -13.62 22.44
C THR A 194 -14.79 -14.99 22.26
N GLY A 195 -13.50 -15.04 21.91
CA GLY A 195 -12.73 -16.26 21.69
C GLY A 195 -12.76 -16.77 20.25
N ASN A 196 -13.59 -16.18 19.38
CA ASN A 196 -13.65 -16.55 17.96
C ASN A 196 -12.38 -16.12 17.24
N ALA A 197 -11.82 -16.99 16.40
CA ALA A 197 -10.72 -16.67 15.52
C ALA A 197 -11.26 -16.36 14.11
N LEU A 198 -11.27 -15.08 13.73
CA LEU A 198 -11.84 -14.61 12.46
C LEU A 198 -10.75 -14.19 11.46
N PRO A 199 -10.88 -14.53 10.16
CA PRO A 199 -10.07 -13.94 9.09
C PRO A 199 -10.11 -12.41 9.14
N MET A 200 -9.08 -11.73 8.61
CA MET A 200 -9.06 -10.27 8.51
C MET A 200 -8.79 -9.83 7.07
N PHE A 201 -9.55 -8.83 6.60
CA PHE A 201 -9.45 -8.26 5.26
C PHE A 201 -9.33 -6.74 5.36
N TYR A 202 -8.20 -6.20 4.90
CA TYR A 202 -8.05 -4.76 4.69
C TYR A 202 -8.62 -4.40 3.33
N ILE A 203 -9.52 -3.43 3.25
CA ILE A 203 -10.15 -3.03 2.00
C ILE A 203 -9.57 -1.68 1.56
N TYR A 204 -8.65 -1.68 0.59
CA TYR A 204 -8.07 -0.44 0.06
C TYR A 204 -9.10 0.33 -0.74
N ASP A 205 -9.13 1.66 -0.58
CA ASP A 205 -10.12 2.54 -1.20
C ASP A 205 -11.58 2.07 -1.03
N SER A 206 -11.92 1.59 0.17
CA SER A 206 -13.27 1.10 0.49
C SER A 206 -14.38 2.13 0.25
N TYR A 207 -14.05 3.42 0.28
CA TYR A 207 -14.98 4.53 0.04
C TYR A 207 -15.45 4.67 -1.42
N ILE A 208 -14.83 3.95 -2.37
CA ILE A 208 -15.30 3.89 -3.77
C ILE A 208 -16.67 3.20 -3.85
N THR A 209 -16.84 2.09 -3.12
CA THR A 209 -18.09 1.33 -3.07
C THR A 209 -19.00 1.97 -2.02
N LYS A 210 -20.25 2.23 -2.37
CA LYS A 210 -21.19 2.97 -1.50
C LYS A 210 -21.60 2.18 -0.25
N PRO A 211 -21.95 2.85 0.86
CA PRO A 211 -22.32 2.18 2.11
C PRO A 211 -23.48 1.20 2.00
N GLU A 212 -24.49 1.49 1.18
CA GLU A 212 -25.62 0.60 0.97
C GLU A 212 -25.22 -0.73 0.30
N LYS A 213 -24.17 -0.71 -0.55
CA LYS A 213 -23.63 -1.94 -1.13
C LYS A 213 -22.85 -2.72 -0.08
N TRP A 214 -21.96 -2.06 0.67
CA TRP A 214 -21.25 -2.73 1.76
C TRP A 214 -22.21 -3.34 2.79
N ALA A 215 -23.29 -2.64 3.12
CA ALA A 215 -24.27 -3.11 4.09
C ALA A 215 -24.94 -4.44 3.66
N ASN A 216 -25.11 -4.68 2.37
CA ASN A 216 -25.62 -5.96 1.85
C ASN A 216 -24.72 -7.15 2.22
N LEU A 217 -23.41 -6.92 2.35
CA LEU A 217 -22.41 -7.93 2.65
C LEU A 217 -22.07 -7.99 4.15
N LEU A 218 -21.92 -6.83 4.80
CA LEU A 218 -21.28 -6.72 6.11
C LEU A 218 -22.26 -6.49 7.28
N THR A 219 -23.55 -6.31 7.03
CA THR A 219 -24.55 -6.26 8.11
C THR A 219 -25.30 -7.57 8.24
N THR A 220 -25.76 -7.91 9.44
CA THR A 220 -26.52 -9.16 9.70
C THR A 220 -27.79 -9.27 8.87
N SER A 221 -28.43 -8.14 8.53
CA SER A 221 -29.63 -8.06 7.70
C SER A 221 -29.35 -7.89 6.21
N GLY A 222 -28.08 -7.88 5.80
CA GLY A 222 -27.68 -7.71 4.40
C GLY A 222 -28.19 -8.84 3.52
N SER A 223 -28.55 -8.53 2.27
CA SER A 223 -29.12 -9.49 1.31
C SER A 223 -28.17 -10.66 0.96
N GLN A 224 -26.87 -10.47 1.14
CA GLN A 224 -25.82 -11.47 0.90
C GLN A 224 -24.80 -11.47 2.04
N SER A 225 -25.32 -11.35 3.28
CA SER A 225 -24.49 -11.20 4.46
C SER A 225 -23.51 -12.36 4.63
N ILE A 226 -22.25 -12.05 4.91
CA ILE A 226 -21.26 -13.05 5.38
C ILE A 226 -21.33 -13.26 6.90
N ARG A 227 -22.10 -12.44 7.62
CA ARG A 227 -22.15 -12.48 9.09
C ARG A 227 -22.78 -13.77 9.58
N ASN A 228 -22.19 -14.39 10.60
CA ASN A 228 -22.61 -15.69 11.13
C ASN A 228 -22.59 -16.83 10.09
N SER A 229 -21.77 -16.70 9.05
CA SER A 229 -21.54 -17.73 8.03
C SER A 229 -20.12 -18.31 8.15
N PRO A 230 -19.80 -19.40 7.44
CA PRO A 230 -18.42 -19.90 7.33
C PRO A 230 -17.42 -18.89 6.73
N TYR A 231 -17.93 -17.82 6.09
CA TYR A 231 -17.14 -16.78 5.44
C TYR A 231 -17.10 -15.47 6.24
N ASP A 232 -17.55 -15.49 7.50
CA ASP A 232 -17.44 -14.32 8.38
C ASP A 232 -15.98 -13.93 8.64
N GLY A 233 -15.74 -12.65 8.91
CA GLY A 233 -14.41 -12.08 9.02
C GLY A 233 -14.43 -10.66 9.57
N LEU A 234 -13.24 -10.11 9.81
CA LEU A 234 -13.05 -8.72 10.22
C LEU A 234 -12.66 -7.88 9.01
N PHE A 235 -13.55 -6.99 8.59
CA PHE A 235 -13.37 -6.11 7.44
C PHE A 235 -12.94 -4.72 7.91
N ILE A 236 -11.77 -4.28 7.47
CA ILE A 236 -11.13 -3.04 7.92
C ILE A 236 -11.13 -2.02 6.77
N ALA A 237 -11.91 -0.95 6.94
CA ALA A 237 -12.08 0.10 5.93
C ALA A 237 -10.94 1.12 5.92
N LEU A 238 -10.59 1.62 4.74
CA LEU A 238 -9.67 2.75 4.62
C LEU A 238 -10.38 4.06 4.97
N LEU A 239 -9.89 4.76 5.98
CA LEU A 239 -10.37 6.11 6.32
C LEU A 239 -9.44 7.17 5.73
N VAL A 240 -9.98 7.95 4.79
CA VAL A 240 -9.28 9.07 4.13
C VAL A 240 -9.73 10.40 4.70
N GLU A 241 -11.02 10.71 4.59
CA GLU A 241 -11.63 11.94 5.09
C GLU A 241 -12.40 11.70 6.39
N GLU A 242 -12.58 12.75 7.19
CA GLU A 242 -13.38 12.67 8.42
C GLU A 242 -14.83 12.25 8.15
N LYS A 243 -15.42 12.71 7.04
CA LYS A 243 -16.81 12.41 6.69
C LYS A 243 -17.06 10.90 6.48
N HIS A 244 -16.04 10.15 6.05
CA HIS A 244 -16.14 8.71 5.81
C HIS A 244 -16.42 7.89 7.09
N LYS A 245 -16.23 8.47 8.28
CA LYS A 245 -16.54 7.82 9.57
C LYS A 245 -17.97 7.25 9.62
N HIS A 246 -18.95 8.05 9.20
CA HIS A 246 -20.36 7.66 9.27
C HIS A 246 -20.71 6.65 8.19
N ASP A 247 -20.17 6.82 6.98
CA ASP A 247 -20.29 5.87 5.87
C ASP A 247 -19.76 4.49 6.25
N ILE A 248 -18.62 4.44 6.96
CA ILE A 248 -18.01 3.20 7.47
C ILE A 248 -18.92 2.50 8.48
N LEU A 249 -19.57 3.25 9.38
CA LEU A 249 -20.54 2.68 10.32
C LEU A 249 -21.75 2.10 9.59
N GLN A 250 -22.33 2.87 8.66
CA GLN A 250 -23.48 2.43 7.86
C GLN A 250 -23.15 1.19 7.01
N SER A 251 -21.92 1.10 6.54
CA SER A 251 -21.43 -0.02 5.74
C SER A 251 -21.33 -1.33 6.53
N GLY A 252 -21.19 -1.29 7.86
CA GLY A 252 -21.04 -2.48 8.70
C GLY A 252 -19.61 -3.02 8.83
N PHE A 253 -18.60 -2.20 8.57
CA PHE A 253 -17.19 -2.57 8.77
C PHE A 253 -16.85 -2.80 10.24
N ASP A 254 -15.84 -3.65 10.50
CA ASP A 254 -15.39 -4.02 11.85
C ASP A 254 -14.27 -3.11 12.38
N GLY A 255 -13.69 -2.27 11.51
CA GLY A 255 -12.58 -1.42 11.87
C GLY A 255 -12.17 -0.44 10.78
N ILE A 256 -11.20 0.40 11.11
CA ILE A 256 -10.59 1.35 10.20
C ILE A 256 -9.06 1.24 10.22
N TYR A 257 -8.44 1.53 9.08
CA TYR A 257 -7.00 1.78 8.96
C TYR A 257 -6.72 3.01 8.09
N THR A 258 -5.47 3.47 8.05
CA THR A 258 -5.13 4.80 7.51
C THR A 258 -4.15 4.79 6.33
N TYR A 259 -3.53 3.64 6.04
CA TYR A 259 -2.59 3.32 4.97
C TYR A 259 -1.40 4.29 4.79
N PHE A 260 -1.63 5.52 4.34
CA PHE A 260 -0.61 6.41 3.79
C PHE A 260 0.52 6.73 4.78
N ALA A 261 1.77 6.57 4.32
CA ALA A 261 2.98 6.85 5.10
C ALA A 261 3.22 8.36 5.32
N THR A 262 2.60 9.23 4.52
CA THR A 262 2.74 10.68 4.59
C THR A 262 1.82 11.28 5.64
N ASN A 263 2.40 11.73 6.75
CA ASN A 263 1.71 12.53 7.75
C ASN A 263 1.24 13.84 7.11
N GLY A 264 -0.06 14.11 7.20
CA GLY A 264 -0.70 15.28 6.60
C GLY A 264 -1.28 15.07 5.20
N PHE A 265 -1.16 13.87 4.59
CA PHE A 265 -1.73 13.64 3.26
C PHE A 265 -3.26 13.55 3.28
N THR A 266 -3.82 12.83 4.26
CA THR A 266 -5.26 12.69 4.46
C THR A 266 -5.63 12.99 5.91
N TYR A 267 -6.92 13.10 6.21
CA TYR A 267 -7.37 13.20 7.60
C TYR A 267 -6.93 11.96 8.39
N GLY A 268 -7.08 10.77 7.81
CA GLY A 268 -6.69 9.50 8.42
C GLY A 268 -5.19 9.37 8.66
N SER A 269 -4.35 9.80 7.72
CA SER A 269 -2.89 9.68 7.84
C SER A 269 -2.23 10.75 8.70
N SER A 270 -3.00 11.75 9.16
CA SER A 270 -2.51 12.83 10.01
C SER A 270 -2.45 12.40 11.47
N HIS A 271 -1.26 12.29 12.05
CA HIS A 271 -1.04 11.75 13.40
C HIS A 271 -1.85 12.48 14.49
N GLN A 272 -2.08 13.79 14.31
CA GLN A 272 -2.87 14.61 15.23
C GLN A 272 -4.32 14.14 15.40
N ASN A 273 -4.86 13.41 14.42
CA ASN A 273 -6.24 12.93 14.43
C ASN A 273 -6.39 11.54 15.06
N TRP A 274 -5.30 10.82 15.31
CA TRP A 274 -5.35 9.42 15.74
C TRP A 274 -5.98 9.22 17.12
N ALA A 275 -5.81 10.17 18.04
CA ALA A 275 -6.52 10.13 19.33
C ALA A 275 -8.05 10.25 19.14
N SER A 276 -8.50 11.16 18.28
CA SER A 276 -9.93 11.32 17.95
C SER A 276 -10.48 10.10 17.23
N LEU A 277 -9.72 9.52 16.29
CA LEU A 277 -10.09 8.29 15.60
C LEU A 277 -10.19 7.09 16.54
N LYS A 278 -9.25 6.94 17.48
CA LYS A 278 -9.34 5.91 18.52
C LYS A 278 -10.60 6.06 19.36
N LEU A 279 -10.89 7.27 19.85
CA LEU A 279 -12.09 7.54 20.64
C LEU A 279 -13.38 7.23 19.86
N PHE A 280 -13.41 7.58 18.58
CA PHE A 280 -14.51 7.22 17.70
C PHE A 280 -14.67 5.70 17.58
N CYS A 281 -13.57 4.98 17.31
CA CYS A 281 -13.60 3.52 17.20
C CYS A 281 -14.04 2.85 18.51
N ASP A 282 -13.55 3.31 19.66
CA ASP A 282 -13.96 2.79 20.95
C ASP A 282 -15.46 2.99 21.20
N LYS A 283 -15.99 4.17 20.88
CA LYS A 283 -17.41 4.50 21.02
C LYS A 283 -18.31 3.58 20.20
N TYR A 284 -17.87 3.19 19.01
CA TYR A 284 -18.66 2.39 18.07
C TYR A 284 -18.19 0.92 17.97
N ASN A 285 -17.35 0.47 18.91
CA ASN A 285 -16.81 -0.89 18.96
C ASN A 285 -16.11 -1.33 17.66
N LEU A 286 -15.41 -0.40 17.02
CA LEU A 286 -14.57 -0.64 15.85
C LEU A 286 -13.12 -0.87 16.26
N ILE A 287 -12.39 -1.64 15.45
CA ILE A 287 -10.94 -1.80 15.58
C ILE A 287 -10.25 -0.60 14.93
N PHE A 288 -9.47 0.17 15.69
CA PHE A 288 -8.57 1.19 15.12
C PHE A 288 -7.18 0.60 14.85
N ILE A 289 -6.73 0.70 13.59
CA ILE A 289 -5.42 0.23 13.13
C ILE A 289 -4.66 1.40 12.46
N PRO A 290 -3.92 2.23 13.20
CA PRO A 290 -3.10 3.28 12.58
C PRO A 290 -2.03 2.64 11.69
N SER A 291 -1.77 3.28 10.54
CA SER A 291 -0.71 2.88 9.60
C SER A 291 0.47 3.84 9.71
N VAL A 292 1.66 3.29 9.95
CA VAL A 292 2.91 4.05 10.08
C VAL A 292 3.86 3.76 8.93
N GLY A 293 4.63 4.75 8.47
CA GLY A 293 5.64 4.54 7.44
C GLY A 293 6.96 5.24 7.72
N PRO A 294 8.08 4.76 7.15
CA PRO A 294 9.42 5.27 7.45
C PRO A 294 9.75 6.60 6.75
N GLY A 295 8.93 6.98 5.77
CA GLY A 295 9.02 8.17 4.93
C GLY A 295 8.21 7.94 3.65
N TYR A 296 8.30 8.87 2.71
CA TYR A 296 7.58 8.78 1.43
C TYR A 296 8.34 9.54 0.35
N ILE A 297 8.49 8.95 -0.83
CA ILE A 297 8.99 9.61 -2.05
C ILE A 297 8.64 8.75 -3.27
N ASP A 298 7.77 9.25 -4.13
CA ASP A 298 7.28 8.55 -5.34
C ASP A 298 7.65 9.28 -6.65
N THR A 299 8.51 10.31 -6.58
CA THR A 299 8.81 11.20 -7.69
C THR A 299 9.49 10.52 -8.88
N SER A 300 9.94 9.27 -8.73
CA SER A 300 10.43 8.44 -9.83
C SER A 300 9.33 8.05 -10.83
N ILE A 301 8.09 7.90 -10.34
CA ILE A 301 6.90 7.56 -11.15
C ILE A 301 5.85 8.68 -11.16
N ARG A 302 5.84 9.56 -10.16
CA ARG A 302 4.96 10.73 -10.07
C ARG A 302 5.76 12.02 -9.82
N PRO A 303 6.48 12.56 -10.83
CA PRO A 303 7.36 13.73 -10.65
C PRO A 303 6.66 14.99 -10.11
N TRP A 304 5.33 15.07 -10.28
CA TRP A 304 4.49 16.16 -9.82
C TRP A 304 4.11 16.08 -8.32
N ASN A 305 4.41 14.98 -7.62
CA ASN A 305 3.91 14.69 -6.27
C ASN A 305 4.89 15.06 -5.13
N THR A 306 5.80 16.01 -5.37
CA THR A 306 6.86 16.39 -4.41
C THR A 306 6.32 16.89 -3.07
N GLN A 307 5.14 17.53 -3.05
CA GLN A 307 4.48 18.03 -1.84
C GLN A 307 4.25 16.96 -0.76
N ASN A 308 4.11 15.70 -1.17
CA ASN A 308 3.87 14.57 -0.29
C ASN A 308 5.16 13.87 0.16
N THR A 309 6.32 14.28 -0.37
CA THR A 309 7.62 13.72 0.05
C THR A 309 7.87 13.97 1.53
N ARG A 310 8.34 12.94 2.23
CA ARG A 310 8.75 12.98 3.64
C ARG A 310 10.10 12.30 3.77
N ASN A 311 11.12 13.11 4.05
CA ASN A 311 12.45 12.60 4.32
C ASN A 311 12.43 11.68 5.55
N ARG A 312 13.20 10.59 5.50
CA ARG A 312 13.23 9.63 6.61
C ARG A 312 13.97 10.14 7.85
N ILE A 313 14.79 11.19 7.70
CA ILE A 313 15.60 11.84 8.74
C ILE A 313 16.32 10.80 9.60
N ASN A 314 17.07 9.89 8.95
CA ASN A 314 17.82 8.81 9.60
C ASN A 314 16.99 7.97 10.60
N GLY A 315 15.70 7.76 10.29
CA GLY A 315 14.78 6.97 11.12
C GLY A 315 13.88 7.81 12.03
N LYS A 316 14.13 9.11 12.21
CA LYS A 316 13.33 9.95 13.13
C LYS A 316 11.90 10.13 12.67
N TYR A 317 11.65 10.25 11.37
CA TYR A 317 10.28 10.32 10.85
C TYR A 317 9.48 9.06 11.26
N TYR A 318 10.11 7.88 11.13
CA TYR A 318 9.48 6.61 11.48
C TYR A 318 9.22 6.49 12.99
N GLU A 319 10.21 6.83 13.83
CA GLU A 319 10.07 6.78 15.28
C GLU A 319 8.97 7.74 15.78
N ILE A 320 8.81 8.91 15.16
CA ILE A 320 7.71 9.84 15.48
C ILE A 320 6.35 9.22 15.17
N ALA A 321 6.20 8.60 14.00
CA ALA A 321 4.96 7.94 13.59
C ALA A 321 4.63 6.75 14.52
N LEU A 322 5.62 5.89 14.80
CA LEU A 322 5.48 4.77 15.74
C LEU A 322 5.10 5.24 17.15
N ASN A 323 5.72 6.31 17.64
CA ASN A 323 5.36 6.88 18.93
C ASN A 323 3.91 7.37 18.96
N ALA A 324 3.48 8.12 17.93
CA ALA A 324 2.11 8.61 17.84
C ALA A 324 1.10 7.46 17.81
N ALA A 325 1.41 6.38 17.08
CA ALA A 325 0.57 5.19 17.05
C ALA A 325 0.44 4.54 18.43
N LEU A 326 1.56 4.35 19.15
CA LEU A 326 1.55 3.76 20.51
C LEU A 326 0.74 4.60 21.51
N GLN A 327 0.85 5.94 21.44
CA GLN A 327 0.10 6.84 22.33
C GLN A 327 -1.43 6.74 22.13
N ALA A 328 -1.88 6.34 20.93
CA ALA A 328 -3.30 6.07 20.68
C ALA A 328 -3.78 4.72 21.25
N ARG A 329 -2.91 3.92 21.90
CA ARG A 329 -3.21 2.59 22.50
C ARG A 329 -4.06 1.68 21.56
N PRO A 330 -3.63 1.43 20.32
CA PRO A 330 -4.44 0.73 19.33
C PRO A 330 -4.43 -0.78 19.55
N SER A 331 -5.48 -1.46 19.07
CA SER A 331 -5.59 -2.93 19.15
C SER A 331 -4.58 -3.64 18.23
N LEU A 332 -4.28 -3.04 17.08
CA LEU A 332 -3.26 -3.45 16.12
C LEU A 332 -2.55 -2.22 15.55
N ILE A 333 -1.34 -2.39 15.02
CA ILE A 333 -0.62 -1.37 14.23
C ILE A 333 -0.31 -1.95 12.86
N SER A 334 -0.45 -1.14 11.81
CA SER A 334 -0.01 -1.51 10.46
C SER A 334 1.23 -0.71 10.03
N ILE A 335 2.11 -1.32 9.25
CA ILE A 335 3.30 -0.67 8.67
C ILE A 335 3.15 -0.60 7.16
N THR A 336 3.26 0.62 6.66
CA THR A 336 3.30 0.97 5.23
C THR A 336 4.73 1.38 4.90
N SER A 337 5.57 0.50 4.37
CA SER A 337 5.28 -0.88 3.90
C SER A 337 6.51 -1.78 4.05
N PHE A 338 6.38 -3.08 3.78
CA PHE A 338 7.56 -3.94 3.63
C PHE A 338 8.38 -3.50 2.40
N ASN A 339 7.76 -3.47 1.22
CA ASN A 339 8.43 -3.40 -0.08
C ASN A 339 7.67 -2.61 -1.17
N GLU A 340 6.89 -1.59 -0.82
CA GLU A 340 6.32 -0.66 -1.81
C GLU A 340 7.39 0.34 -2.27
N TRP A 341 8.30 -0.14 -3.11
CA TRP A 341 9.49 0.60 -3.56
C TRP A 341 9.13 1.82 -4.41
N HIS A 342 8.03 1.75 -5.16
CA HIS A 342 7.57 2.85 -6.01
C HIS A 342 7.28 4.13 -5.24
N GLU A 343 6.83 4.00 -3.99
CA GLU A 343 6.48 5.12 -3.12
C GLU A 343 7.54 5.44 -2.07
N GLY A 344 8.65 4.71 -2.07
CA GLY A 344 9.74 4.94 -1.13
C GLY A 344 9.34 4.71 0.33
N THR A 345 8.32 3.87 0.58
CA THR A 345 7.79 3.57 1.94
C THR A 345 8.33 2.27 2.54
N GLN A 346 9.15 1.52 1.79
CA GLN A 346 9.69 0.22 2.17
C GLN A 346 10.56 0.25 3.43
N ILE A 347 10.41 -0.74 4.30
CA ILE A 347 11.37 -1.07 5.38
C ILE A 347 12.37 -2.17 4.98
N GLU A 348 12.16 -2.80 3.83
CA GLU A 348 13.10 -3.74 3.22
C GLU A 348 14.50 -3.13 3.07
N LYS A 349 15.54 -3.96 3.12
CA LYS A 349 16.94 -3.50 3.07
C LYS A 349 17.22 -2.74 1.76
N ALA A 350 17.67 -1.49 1.88
CA ALA A 350 18.18 -0.71 0.75
C ALA A 350 19.69 -0.52 0.83
N VAL A 351 20.36 -0.57 -0.32
CA VAL A 351 21.81 -0.37 -0.44
C VAL A 351 22.11 0.86 -1.30
N PRO A 352 23.21 1.59 -1.04
CA PRO A 352 23.65 2.67 -1.90
C PRO A 352 23.86 2.18 -3.34
N LYS A 353 23.30 2.90 -4.31
CA LYS A 353 23.48 2.59 -5.74
C LYS A 353 23.62 3.87 -6.55
N ARG A 354 24.60 3.89 -7.45
CA ARG A 354 24.81 4.96 -8.42
C ARG A 354 24.94 4.35 -9.81
N THR A 355 24.25 4.95 -10.78
CA THR A 355 24.41 4.68 -12.21
C THR A 355 24.99 5.94 -12.89
N SER A 356 25.16 5.92 -14.21
CA SER A 356 25.56 7.13 -14.97
C SER A 356 24.56 8.28 -14.83
N ASN A 357 23.27 7.96 -14.67
CA ASN A 357 22.17 8.92 -14.77
C ASN A 357 21.47 9.17 -13.43
N THR A 358 21.70 8.33 -12.42
CA THR A 358 20.91 8.35 -11.18
C THR A 358 21.77 8.03 -9.97
N VAL A 359 21.61 8.83 -8.92
CA VAL A 359 22.07 8.52 -7.57
C VAL A 359 20.84 8.15 -6.77
N TYR A 360 20.71 6.88 -6.39
CA TYR A 360 19.56 6.42 -5.61
C TYR A 360 19.71 6.88 -4.16
N LEU A 361 18.57 7.18 -3.53
CA LEU A 361 18.52 7.35 -2.08
C LEU A 361 18.83 6.04 -1.39
N ASP A 362 19.40 6.13 -0.20
CA ASP A 362 19.81 4.99 0.62
C ASP A 362 19.68 5.33 2.11
N TYR A 363 20.09 4.41 2.98
CA TYR A 363 19.92 4.54 4.44
C TYR A 363 21.18 5.04 5.16
N ARG A 364 22.19 5.52 4.44
CA ARG A 364 23.43 6.03 5.06
C ARG A 364 23.12 7.24 5.96
N PRO A 365 23.85 7.40 7.08
CA PRO A 365 25.07 6.68 7.46
C PRO A 365 24.83 5.29 8.09
N HIS A 366 23.58 4.83 8.19
CA HIS A 366 23.23 3.55 8.82
C HIS A 366 23.36 2.36 7.85
N LYS A 367 23.25 1.16 8.42
CA LYS A 367 23.26 -0.11 7.67
C LYS A 367 21.96 -0.28 6.87
N PRO A 368 21.95 -1.14 5.82
CA PRO A 368 20.74 -1.46 5.06
C PRO A 368 19.56 -1.96 5.91
N GLY A 369 19.84 -2.56 7.08
CA GLY A 369 18.82 -3.08 8.00
C GLY A 369 18.20 -2.07 8.97
N LEU A 370 18.53 -0.78 8.89
CA LEU A 370 18.08 0.24 9.87
C LEU A 370 16.58 0.14 10.19
N TYR A 371 15.72 0.09 9.16
CA TYR A 371 14.28 0.13 9.38
C TYR A 371 13.73 -1.16 9.98
N LEU A 372 14.32 -2.32 9.64
CA LEU A 372 13.98 -3.58 10.29
C LEU A 372 14.37 -3.58 11.79
N GLU A 373 15.54 -3.02 12.13
CA GLU A 373 16.00 -2.86 13.52
C GLU A 373 15.08 -1.92 14.31
N LEU A 374 14.69 -0.79 13.73
CA LEU A 374 13.72 0.14 14.32
C LEU A 374 12.36 -0.55 14.50
N THR A 375 11.85 -1.24 13.49
CA THR A 375 10.58 -1.94 13.61
C THR A 375 10.61 -2.98 14.73
N ARG A 376 11.69 -3.76 14.86
CA ARG A 376 11.84 -4.72 15.98
C ARG A 376 11.77 -4.00 17.34
N LYS A 377 12.57 -2.95 17.53
CA LYS A 377 12.58 -2.14 18.77
C LYS A 377 11.17 -1.68 19.16
N TRP A 378 10.42 -1.16 18.20
CA TRP A 378 9.08 -0.63 18.45
C TRP A 378 8.01 -1.73 18.56
N SER A 379 8.16 -2.85 17.87
CA SER A 379 7.33 -4.04 18.01
C SER A 379 7.41 -4.61 19.42
N GLU A 380 8.61 -4.73 19.98
CA GLU A 380 8.81 -5.18 21.36
C GLU A 380 8.20 -4.22 22.38
N LYS A 381 8.38 -2.91 22.18
CA LYS A 381 7.76 -1.87 23.02
C LYS A 381 6.22 -1.96 22.96
N TYR A 382 5.67 -2.03 21.75
CA TYR A 382 4.24 -2.19 21.51
C TYR A 382 3.69 -3.45 22.19
N SER A 383 4.34 -4.59 22.02
CA SER A 383 3.91 -5.85 22.63
C SER A 383 3.84 -5.75 24.16
N LYS A 384 4.80 -5.07 24.79
CA LYS A 384 4.82 -4.86 26.25
C LYS A 384 3.70 -3.92 26.71
N GLU A 385 3.53 -2.77 26.05
CA GLU A 385 2.50 -1.80 26.39
C GLU A 385 1.09 -2.34 26.11
N ARG A 386 0.90 -3.09 25.02
CA ARG A 386 -0.40 -3.66 24.66
C ARG A 386 -0.95 -4.60 25.71
N VAL A 387 -0.11 -5.39 26.37
CA VAL A 387 -0.55 -6.29 27.44
C VAL A 387 -1.25 -5.49 28.56
N THR A 388 -0.74 -4.30 28.91
CA THR A 388 -1.32 -3.52 30.02
C THR A 388 -2.71 -3.00 29.67
N TYR A 389 -2.90 -2.44 28.48
CA TYR A 389 -4.19 -1.86 28.11
C TYR A 389 -5.20 -2.84 27.50
N ALA A 390 -4.74 -4.01 27.04
CA ALA A 390 -5.64 -5.10 26.67
C ALA A 390 -6.29 -5.73 27.92
N LEU A 391 -5.55 -5.81 29.04
CA LEU A 391 -6.03 -6.32 30.33
C LEU A 391 -7.03 -5.36 31.01
N ASP A 392 -6.84 -4.04 30.87
CA ASP A 392 -7.78 -3.02 31.37
C ASP A 392 -9.19 -3.14 30.74
N HIS A 393 -9.30 -3.85 29.61
CA HIS A 393 -10.57 -4.14 28.94
C HIS A 393 -11.07 -5.57 29.23
N GLN A 394 -10.40 -6.37 30.05
CA GLN A 394 -10.78 -7.76 30.33
C GLN A 394 -11.44 -7.99 31.69
N LEU A 395 -11.60 -6.97 32.54
CA LEU A 395 -12.38 -7.13 33.76
C LEU A 395 -13.84 -7.44 33.37
N PRO A 396 -14.36 -8.63 33.71
CA PRO A 396 -15.78 -8.90 33.51
C PRO A 396 -16.57 -7.95 34.41
N VAL A 397 -17.60 -7.33 33.86
CA VAL A 397 -18.70 -6.85 34.69
C VAL A 397 -19.37 -8.12 35.20
N SER A 398 -19.22 -8.36 36.50
CA SER A 398 -19.81 -9.47 37.26
C SER A 398 -21.32 -9.53 37.12
#